data_AF-A0A428K1B2-F1
#
_entry.id   AF-A0A428K1B2-F1
#
_cell.length_a   1.000
_cell.length_b   1.000
_cell.length_c   1.000
_cell.angle_alpha   90.00
_cell.angle_beta   90.00
_cell.angle_gamma   90.00
#
_symmetry.space_group_name_H-M   'P 1'
#
loop_
_entity.id
_entity.type
_entity.pdbx_description
1 polymer ?
#
loop_
_entity_poly.entity_id
_entity_poly.type
_entity_poly.pdbx_seq_one_letter_code
_entity_poly.pdbx_strand_id
1 'polypeptide(L)'
;MPHYDFKNLSPLDYEDLSRDLLQQESGLTFESFKPGKDGGIDLRHLKTKNHSIIVQCKRYYDYRALISTLKKELKKVIKINPSRYIIRTSIELSPSNKDEICNLFNPYILNTNDIYGQNDFNNLLGKFPEIEKKHYKLWLSSTNILENIIYSRIHNQSIFENEIIQETVKTYAPNDSLENAVKIINKNKYVVISGIPGIGKSTLAKMLCYHYIKNHDFEDFVYITDSIGEAISTYKESKRQIFLFDDFLGSNFLE
;
A
#
# COMPACT_ATOMS: atom_id res chain seq x y z
N MET A 1 -1.71 -9.51 12.74
CA MET A 1 -2.22 -8.15 12.48
C MET A 1 -1.23 -7.43 11.59
N PRO A 2 -1.69 -6.61 10.63
CA PRO A 2 -0.80 -5.83 9.79
C PRO A 2 0.05 -4.88 10.63
N HIS A 3 1.29 -4.62 10.21
CA HIS A 3 2.20 -3.74 10.91
C HIS A 3 3.00 -2.90 9.92
N TYR A 4 2.41 -1.79 9.50
CA TYR A 4 2.99 -0.82 8.57
C TYR A 4 3.45 0.44 9.28
N ASP A 5 4.53 1.05 8.80
CA ASP A 5 5.02 2.35 9.27
C ASP A 5 4.41 3.55 8.51
N PHE A 6 3.79 3.29 7.35
CA PHE A 6 3.18 4.26 6.43
C PHE A 6 4.11 5.38 5.93
N LYS A 7 5.41 5.33 6.25
CA LYS A 7 6.39 6.38 5.94
C LYS A 7 6.78 6.36 4.48
N ASN A 8 6.71 5.21 3.83
CA ASN A 8 7.09 5.04 2.43
C ASN A 8 5.98 5.38 1.43
N LEU A 9 4.76 5.68 1.91
CA LEU A 9 3.67 6.15 1.06
C LEU A 9 3.92 7.59 0.60
N SER A 10 3.56 7.91 -0.64
CA SER A 10 3.49 9.31 -1.07
C SER A 10 2.44 10.08 -0.26
N PRO A 11 2.51 11.43 -0.15
CA PRO A 11 1.49 12.20 0.56
C PRO A 11 0.06 11.90 0.07
N LEU A 12 -0.13 11.79 -1.25
CA LEU A 12 -1.43 11.47 -1.84
C LEU A 12 -1.89 10.04 -1.50
N ASP A 13 -1.01 9.05 -1.63
CA ASP A 13 -1.36 7.65 -1.29
C ASP A 13 -1.72 7.53 0.21
N TYR A 14 -1.04 8.30 1.05
CA TYR A 14 -1.29 8.35 2.49
C TYR A 14 -2.65 8.99 2.82
N GLU A 15 -3.03 10.06 2.11
CA GLU A 15 -4.36 10.70 2.23
C GLU A 15 -5.46 9.78 1.72
N ASP A 16 -5.27 9.12 0.57
CA ASP A 16 -6.24 8.19 -0.01
C ASP A 16 -6.49 6.97 0.90
N LEU A 17 -5.42 6.40 1.49
CA LEU A 17 -5.54 5.33 2.48
C LEU A 17 -6.33 5.81 3.72
N SER A 18 -6.05 7.03 4.18
CA SER A 18 -6.73 7.62 5.33
C SER A 18 -8.20 7.86 5.08
N ARG A 19 -8.55 8.34 3.88
CA ARG A 19 -9.93 8.48 3.45
C ARG A 19 -10.63 7.13 3.51
N ASP A 20 -10.10 6.12 2.82
CA ASP A 20 -10.81 4.86 2.66
C ASP A 20 -11.04 4.16 4.02
N LEU A 21 -10.04 4.14 4.90
CA LEU A 21 -10.17 3.56 6.25
C LEU A 21 -11.17 4.33 7.12
N LEU A 22 -11.09 5.66 7.16
CA LEU A 22 -11.98 6.48 7.99
C LEU A 22 -13.41 6.47 7.47
N GLN A 23 -13.61 6.46 6.14
CA GLN A 23 -14.95 6.30 5.56
C GLN A 23 -15.57 4.98 6.00
N GLN A 24 -14.79 3.89 5.94
CA GLN A 24 -15.28 2.57 6.31
C GLN A 24 -15.57 2.46 7.81
N GLU A 25 -14.72 3.05 8.66
CA GLU A 25 -14.94 3.03 10.12
C GLU A 25 -16.13 3.88 10.55
N SER A 26 -16.31 5.05 9.95
CA SER A 26 -17.34 6.01 10.36
C SER A 26 -18.67 5.89 9.62
N GLY A 27 -18.70 5.19 8.49
CA GLY A 27 -19.85 5.14 7.59
C GLY A 27 -20.14 6.48 6.89
N LEU A 28 -19.18 7.42 6.89
CA LEU A 28 -19.31 8.73 6.27
C LEU A 28 -18.54 8.78 4.95
N THR A 29 -18.98 9.61 4.02
CA THR A 29 -18.25 9.91 2.77
C THR A 29 -17.41 11.17 2.95
N PHE A 30 -16.11 11.07 2.69
CA PHE A 30 -15.16 12.17 2.77
C PHE A 30 -14.77 12.64 1.36
N GLU A 31 -14.85 13.94 1.13
CA GLU A 31 -14.33 14.63 -0.05
C GLU A 31 -12.80 14.72 0.04
N SER A 32 -12.11 14.45 -1.06
CA SER A 32 -10.69 14.75 -1.25
C SER A 32 -10.50 15.98 -2.11
N PHE A 33 -9.46 16.75 -1.83
CA PHE A 33 -9.15 17.99 -2.55
C PHE A 33 -7.93 17.82 -3.45
N LYS A 34 -7.73 18.78 -4.37
CA LYS A 34 -6.60 18.68 -5.31
C LYS A 34 -5.30 19.03 -4.56
N PRO A 35 -4.16 18.44 -4.95
CA PRO A 35 -2.87 18.87 -4.42
C PRO A 35 -2.65 20.37 -4.72
N GLY A 36 -2.60 21.21 -3.69
CA GLY A 36 -2.59 22.67 -3.85
C GLY A 36 -2.78 23.45 -2.56
N LYS A 37 -2.90 24.79 -2.66
CA LYS A 37 -3.16 25.70 -1.52
C LYS A 37 -4.61 25.58 -1.01
N ASP A 38 -5.09 24.37 -0.78
CA ASP A 38 -6.48 24.10 -0.37
C ASP A 38 -6.65 24.29 1.14
N GLY A 39 -6.18 25.44 1.66
CA GLY A 39 -6.39 25.87 3.04
C GLY A 39 -5.72 25.00 4.11
N GLY A 40 -5.07 23.90 3.74
CA GLY A 40 -4.59 22.87 4.67
C GLY A 40 -5.72 22.00 5.20
N ILE A 41 -6.63 21.56 4.32
CA ILE A 41 -7.63 20.53 4.60
C ILE A 41 -7.33 19.35 3.69
N ASP A 42 -7.07 18.17 4.25
CA ASP A 42 -6.76 16.99 3.45
C ASP A 42 -8.07 16.28 3.06
N LEU A 43 -8.97 16.07 4.02
CA LEU A 43 -10.31 15.52 3.77
C LEU A 43 -11.41 16.30 4.49
N ARG A 44 -12.61 16.30 3.91
CA ARG A 44 -13.79 16.95 4.51
C ARG A 44 -15.05 16.12 4.34
N HIS A 45 -15.85 16.05 5.39
CA HIS A 45 -17.24 15.63 5.30
C HIS A 45 -18.15 16.81 5.64
N LEU A 46 -19.15 17.08 4.82
CA LEU A 46 -20.05 18.21 4.99
C LEU A 46 -21.49 17.69 5.12
N LYS A 47 -22.04 17.75 6.34
CA LYS A 47 -23.42 17.34 6.61
C LYS A 47 -24.39 18.48 6.36
N THR A 48 -24.01 19.69 6.75
CA THR A 48 -24.72 20.96 6.48
C THR A 48 -23.69 22.10 6.39
N LYS A 49 -24.09 23.30 5.94
CA LYS A 49 -23.18 24.47 5.85
C LYS A 49 -22.42 24.77 7.15
N ASN A 50 -23.01 24.44 8.32
CA ASN A 50 -22.44 24.72 9.64
C ASN A 50 -21.96 23.45 10.37
N HIS A 51 -22.01 22.29 9.73
CA HIS A 51 -21.59 21.02 10.34
C HIS A 51 -20.64 20.28 9.40
N SER A 52 -19.36 20.58 9.58
CA SER A 52 -18.26 20.03 8.80
C SER A 52 -17.29 19.25 9.69
N ILE A 53 -16.89 18.08 9.22
CA ILE A 53 -15.82 17.29 9.79
C ILE A 53 -14.61 17.47 8.90
N ILE A 54 -13.48 17.82 9.50
CA ILE A 54 -12.21 18.01 8.79
C ILE A 54 -11.23 16.96 9.27
N VAL A 55 -10.56 16.30 8.33
CA VAL A 55 -9.50 15.35 8.64
C VAL A 55 -8.18 15.91 8.13
N GLN A 56 -7.16 15.83 8.99
CA GLN A 56 -5.79 16.18 8.63
C GLN A 56 -4.86 14.98 8.76
N CYS A 57 -4.21 14.65 7.66
CA CYS A 57 -3.24 13.58 7.49
C CYS A 57 -1.81 14.15 7.64
N LYS A 58 -1.16 13.85 8.75
CA LYS A 58 0.20 14.31 9.09
C LYS A 58 1.19 13.16 9.10
N ARG A 59 1.94 13.00 8.00
CA ARG A 59 3.04 12.02 7.90
C ARG A 59 4.34 12.62 8.46
N TYR A 60 4.82 12.06 9.57
CA TYR A 60 6.02 12.51 10.28
C TYR A 60 6.83 11.32 10.82
N TYR A 61 8.10 11.58 11.12
CA TYR A 61 9.00 10.58 11.72
C TYR A 61 9.11 10.70 13.24
N ASP A 62 8.89 11.90 13.78
CA ASP A 62 9.10 12.23 15.19
C ASP A 62 7.95 13.06 15.75
N TYR A 63 7.58 12.79 17.00
CA TYR A 63 6.46 13.43 17.68
C TYR A 63 6.70 14.93 17.93
N ARG A 64 7.93 15.36 18.24
CA ARG A 64 8.24 16.78 18.45
C ARG A 64 8.03 17.58 17.16
N ALA A 65 8.40 17.01 16.02
CA ALA A 65 8.13 17.62 14.72
C ALA A 65 6.62 17.70 14.42
N LEU A 66 5.86 16.64 14.74
CA LEU A 66 4.41 16.61 14.61
C LEU A 66 3.75 17.70 15.46
N ILE A 67 4.01 17.74 16.77
CA ILE A 67 3.33 18.67 17.68
C ILE A 67 3.67 20.14 17.38
N SER A 68 4.91 20.43 16.99
CA SER A 68 5.33 21.76 16.54
C SER A 68 4.54 22.24 15.31
N THR A 69 4.28 21.31 14.37
CA THR A 69 3.45 21.60 13.20
C THR A 69 1.98 21.78 13.60
N LEU A 70 1.44 20.89 14.44
CA LEU A 70 0.06 20.95 14.90
C LEU A 70 -0.26 22.27 15.62
N LYS A 71 0.67 22.80 16.42
CA LYS A 71 0.54 24.14 17.06
C LYS A 71 0.38 25.26 16.03
N LYS A 72 1.04 25.16 14.87
CA LYS A 72 0.88 26.13 13.77
C LYS A 72 -0.44 25.92 13.03
N GLU A 73 -0.87 24.67 12.88
CA GLU A 73 -2.13 24.27 12.23
C GLU A 73 -3.36 24.80 12.96
N LEU A 74 -3.31 24.87 14.31
CA LEU A 74 -4.42 25.32 15.15
C LEU A 74 -5.03 26.66 14.69
N LYS A 75 -4.19 27.61 14.25
CA LYS A 75 -4.65 28.92 13.75
C LYS A 75 -5.59 28.79 12.55
N LYS A 76 -5.37 27.79 11.69
CA LYS A 76 -6.22 27.52 10.54
C LYS A 76 -7.51 26.83 10.97
N VAL A 77 -7.43 25.87 11.89
CA VAL A 77 -8.61 25.17 12.42
C VAL A 77 -9.57 26.16 13.07
N ILE A 78 -9.06 27.11 13.86
CA ILE A 78 -9.87 28.17 14.45
C ILE A 78 -10.57 29.02 13.37
N LYS A 79 -9.88 29.32 12.27
CA LYS A 79 -10.47 30.08 11.15
C LYS A 79 -11.53 29.29 10.38
N ILE A 80 -11.33 27.99 10.23
CA ILE A 80 -12.29 27.08 9.56
C ILE A 80 -13.51 26.82 10.45
N ASN A 81 -13.32 26.77 11.78
CA ASN A 81 -14.33 26.51 12.80
C ASN A 81 -15.18 25.25 12.51
N PRO A 82 -14.55 24.05 12.35
CA PRO A 82 -15.28 22.82 12.07
C PRO A 82 -16.07 22.33 13.28
N SER A 83 -17.08 21.49 13.06
CA SER A 83 -17.83 20.85 14.16
C SER A 83 -17.07 19.68 14.79
N ARG A 84 -16.14 19.08 14.03
CA ARG A 84 -15.25 18.01 14.50
C ARG A 84 -13.95 18.04 13.68
N TYR A 85 -12.82 17.91 14.36
CA TYR A 85 -11.50 17.83 13.74
C TYR A 85 -10.89 16.47 14.06
N ILE A 86 -10.40 15.77 13.03
CA ILE A 86 -9.78 14.44 13.15
C ILE A 86 -8.33 14.57 12.70
N ILE A 87 -7.42 14.01 13.48
CA ILE A 87 -5.99 13.96 13.14
C ILE A 87 -5.61 12.51 12.86
N ARG A 88 -4.94 12.32 11.73
CA ARG A 88 -4.30 11.07 11.36
C ARG A 88 -2.79 11.29 11.30
N THR A 89 -2.00 10.42 11.93
CA THR A 89 -0.54 10.46 11.85
C THR A 89 0.10 9.09 11.65
N SER A 90 1.33 9.09 11.13
CA SER A 90 2.15 7.90 10.85
C SER A 90 3.00 7.52 12.05
N ILE A 91 2.92 8.29 13.14
CA ILE A 91 3.66 8.06 14.37
C ILE A 91 2.81 7.22 15.32
N GLU A 92 3.44 6.33 16.06
CA GLU A 92 2.84 5.67 17.21
C GLU A 92 2.60 6.69 18.32
N LEU A 93 1.38 6.73 18.85
CA LEU A 93 1.00 7.70 19.88
C LEU A 93 0.79 6.97 21.21
N SER A 94 1.40 7.49 22.26
CA SER A 94 1.05 7.12 23.63
C SER A 94 -0.30 7.74 24.03
N PRO A 95 -0.94 7.25 25.12
CA PRO A 95 -2.09 7.92 25.71
C PRO A 95 -1.82 9.40 26.02
N SER A 96 -0.66 9.71 26.61
CA SER A 96 -0.26 11.09 26.92
C SER A 96 -0.09 11.97 25.67
N ASN A 97 0.36 11.41 24.55
CA ASN A 97 0.42 12.14 23.28
C ASN A 97 -0.99 12.45 22.75
N LYS A 98 -1.92 11.48 22.83
CA LYS A 98 -3.31 11.73 22.42
C LYS A 98 -3.97 12.78 23.31
N ASP A 99 -3.74 12.75 24.62
CA ASP A 99 -4.28 13.75 25.55
C ASP A 99 -3.72 15.15 25.26
N GLU A 100 -2.41 15.28 25.01
CA GLU A 100 -1.78 16.55 24.65
C GLU A 100 -2.39 17.14 23.37
N ILE A 101 -2.52 16.31 22.32
CA ILE A 101 -3.11 16.73 21.04
C ILE A 101 -4.59 17.10 21.23
N CYS A 102 -5.36 16.32 21.98
CA CYS A 102 -6.78 16.59 22.24
C CYS A 102 -6.96 17.94 22.94
N ASN A 103 -6.15 18.21 23.97
CA ASN A 103 -6.17 19.48 24.68
C ASN A 103 -5.76 20.66 23.80
N LEU A 104 -4.77 20.47 22.92
CA LEU A 104 -4.29 21.51 22.00
C LEU A 104 -5.37 22.00 21.04
N PHE A 105 -6.27 21.11 20.59
CA PHE A 105 -7.32 21.44 19.62
C PHE A 105 -8.71 21.56 20.22
N ASN A 106 -8.85 21.61 21.55
CA ASN A 106 -10.14 21.87 22.19
C ASN A 106 -10.72 23.23 21.71
N PRO A 107 -12.00 23.31 21.29
CA PRO A 107 -13.06 22.30 21.39
C PRO A 107 -13.30 21.46 20.12
N TYR A 108 -12.43 21.53 19.11
CA TYR A 108 -12.64 20.92 17.80
C TYR A 108 -12.39 19.41 17.77
N ILE A 109 -11.40 18.93 18.51
CA ILE A 109 -11.19 17.49 18.76
C ILE A 109 -12.07 17.12 19.97
N LEU A 110 -13.05 16.25 19.76
CA LEU A 110 -14.07 15.97 20.79
C LEU A 110 -13.54 15.04 21.88
N ASN A 111 -12.69 14.10 21.50
CA ASN A 111 -12.01 13.17 22.41
C ASN A 111 -10.83 12.50 21.67
N THR A 112 -10.07 11.68 22.39
CA THR A 112 -8.90 10.99 21.85
C THR A 112 -9.20 9.99 20.73
N ASN A 113 -10.46 9.57 20.52
CA ASN A 113 -10.84 8.72 19.38
C ASN A 113 -10.84 9.48 18.04
N ASP A 114 -10.73 10.81 18.06
CA ASP A 114 -10.52 11.63 16.86
C ASP A 114 -9.03 11.70 16.46
N ILE A 115 -8.16 11.02 17.20
CA ILE A 115 -6.71 11.01 16.97
C ILE A 115 -6.26 9.59 16.65
N TYR A 116 -5.88 9.39 15.39
CA TYR A 116 -5.43 8.12 14.85
C TYR A 116 -3.92 8.15 14.64
N GLY A 117 -3.19 7.35 15.41
CA GLY A 117 -1.77 7.05 15.19
C GLY A 117 -1.57 5.82 14.31
N GLN A 118 -0.31 5.42 14.18
CA GLN A 118 0.09 4.25 13.40
C GLN A 118 -0.62 2.97 13.87
N ASN A 119 -0.67 2.72 15.17
CA ASN A 119 -1.28 1.51 15.73
C ASN A 119 -2.79 1.45 15.48
N ASP A 120 -3.50 2.58 15.57
CA ASP A 120 -4.93 2.66 15.29
C ASP A 120 -5.22 2.26 13.83
N PHE A 121 -4.41 2.74 12.89
CA PHE A 121 -4.56 2.43 11.47
C PHE A 121 -4.21 0.98 11.12
N ASN A 122 -3.18 0.41 11.75
CA ASN A 122 -2.87 -1.01 11.62
C ASN A 122 -4.02 -1.89 12.14
N ASN A 123 -4.69 -1.48 13.22
CA ASN A 123 -5.90 -2.15 13.70
C ASN A 123 -7.06 -2.04 12.70
N LEU A 124 -7.28 -0.87 12.10
CA LEU A 124 -8.31 -0.69 11.08
C LEU A 124 -8.04 -1.53 9.82
N LEU A 125 -6.78 -1.67 9.41
CA LEU A 125 -6.42 -2.56 8.30
C LEU A 125 -6.74 -4.03 8.61
N GLY A 126 -6.46 -4.48 9.84
CA GLY A 126 -6.88 -5.81 10.29
C GLY A 126 -8.40 -6.00 10.29
N LYS A 127 -9.17 -4.93 10.52
CA LYS A 127 -10.63 -4.94 10.47
C LYS A 127 -11.17 -4.89 9.03
N PHE A 128 -10.43 -4.26 8.11
CA PHE A 128 -10.85 -4.00 6.73
C PHE A 128 -9.81 -4.49 5.69
N PRO A 129 -9.62 -5.81 5.55
CA PRO A 129 -8.59 -6.38 4.67
C PRO A 129 -8.79 -6.04 3.18
N GLU A 130 -10.03 -5.74 2.75
CA GLU A 130 -10.28 -5.32 1.37
C GLU A 130 -9.69 -3.93 1.04
N ILE A 131 -9.59 -3.04 2.04
CA ILE A 131 -8.93 -1.74 1.87
C ILE A 131 -7.42 -1.94 1.76
N GLU A 132 -6.86 -2.82 2.58
CA GLU A 132 -5.46 -3.23 2.46
C GLU A 132 -5.17 -3.69 1.01
N LYS A 133 -6.01 -4.57 0.44
CA LYS A 133 -5.86 -5.12 -0.93
C LYS A 133 -5.87 -4.05 -2.01
N LYS A 134 -6.76 -3.07 -1.87
CA LYS A 134 -6.90 -1.91 -2.78
C LYS A 134 -5.65 -1.03 -2.76
N HIS A 135 -5.05 -0.82 -1.60
CA HIS A 135 -3.87 0.03 -1.41
C HIS A 135 -2.56 -0.75 -1.61
N TYR A 136 -2.37 -1.35 -2.78
CA TYR A 136 -1.24 -2.25 -3.06
C TYR A 136 0.16 -1.65 -2.80
N LYS A 137 0.32 -0.33 -2.94
CA LYS A 137 1.59 0.38 -2.63
C LYS A 137 2.01 0.28 -1.17
N LEU A 138 1.05 0.11 -0.26
CA LEU A 138 1.32 -0.12 1.16
C LEU A 138 2.22 -1.36 1.36
N TRP A 139 2.06 -2.37 0.50
CA TRP A 139 2.72 -3.67 0.63
C TRP A 139 4.06 -3.67 -0.09
N LEU A 140 4.10 -3.05 -1.27
CA LEU A 140 5.33 -2.82 -2.02
C LEU A 140 6.36 -2.08 -1.17
N SER A 141 5.88 -1.23 -0.26
CA SER A 141 6.71 -0.40 0.60
C SER A 141 7.10 -1.03 1.94
N SER A 142 6.58 -2.23 2.27
CA SER A 142 6.86 -2.94 3.53
C SER A 142 7.72 -4.17 3.27
N THR A 143 9.03 -4.04 3.51
CA THR A 143 10.03 -5.10 3.32
C THR A 143 9.70 -6.35 4.15
N ASN A 144 9.27 -6.19 5.40
CA ASN A 144 9.02 -7.32 6.30
C ASN A 144 7.80 -8.16 5.88
N ILE A 145 6.78 -7.56 5.26
CA ILE A 145 5.60 -8.31 4.78
C ILE A 145 5.90 -8.97 3.45
N LEU A 146 6.62 -8.28 2.56
CA LEU A 146 7.14 -8.85 1.32
C LEU A 146 8.01 -10.09 1.63
N GLU A 147 8.90 -9.99 2.61
CA GLU A 147 9.70 -11.10 3.12
C GLU A 147 8.84 -12.26 3.62
N ASN A 148 7.87 -12.03 4.51
CA ASN A 148 7.06 -13.12 5.07
C ASN A 148 6.19 -13.85 4.02
N ILE A 149 5.68 -13.14 3.01
CA ILE A 149 4.91 -13.74 1.90
C ILE A 149 5.81 -14.58 0.99
N ILE A 150 7.03 -14.09 0.75
CA ILE A 150 8.04 -14.76 -0.08
C ILE A 150 8.62 -15.98 0.65
N TYR A 151 9.02 -15.85 1.92
CA TYR A 151 9.62 -16.93 2.71
C TYR A 151 8.67 -18.10 2.99
N SER A 152 7.36 -17.87 3.03
CA SER A 152 6.38 -18.93 3.31
C SER A 152 6.02 -19.80 2.09
N ARG A 153 6.49 -19.44 0.88
CA ARG A 153 5.99 -20.07 -0.36
C ARG A 153 7.02 -20.47 -1.40
N ILE A 154 8.32 -20.22 -1.18
CA ILE A 154 9.32 -20.60 -2.17
C ILE A 154 10.15 -21.76 -1.63
N HIS A 155 9.93 -22.94 -2.22
CA HIS A 155 10.79 -24.09 -2.02
C HIS A 155 11.70 -24.20 -3.23
N ASN A 156 12.98 -23.89 -3.02
CA ASN A 156 14.13 -23.98 -3.93
C ASN A 156 14.58 -22.63 -4.55
N GLN A 157 15.85 -22.31 -4.28
CA GLN A 157 16.68 -21.25 -4.88
C GLN A 157 16.31 -19.77 -4.66
N SER A 158 15.58 -19.47 -3.59
CA SER A 158 14.95 -18.16 -3.38
C SER A 158 15.82 -17.09 -2.70
N ILE A 159 16.95 -17.43 -2.11
CA ILE A 159 17.70 -16.46 -1.28
C ILE A 159 18.35 -15.36 -2.15
N PHE A 160 18.72 -15.67 -3.40
CA PHE A 160 19.41 -14.72 -4.28
C PHE A 160 18.46 -13.84 -5.11
N GLU A 161 17.18 -14.22 -5.28
CA GLU A 161 16.19 -13.42 -6.02
C GLU A 161 15.44 -12.40 -5.14
N ASN A 162 15.47 -12.58 -3.82
CA ASN A 162 14.76 -11.78 -2.84
C ASN A 162 15.17 -10.30 -2.87
N GLU A 163 16.46 -10.00 -2.92
CA GLU A 163 16.96 -8.61 -2.96
C GLU A 163 16.53 -7.92 -4.27
N ILE A 164 16.56 -8.66 -5.38
CA ILE A 164 16.22 -8.13 -6.71
C ILE A 164 14.73 -7.83 -6.82
N ILE A 165 13.84 -8.71 -6.32
CA ILE A 165 12.40 -8.45 -6.34
C ILE A 165 12.06 -7.25 -5.45
N GLN A 166 12.68 -7.13 -4.27
CA GLN A 166 12.48 -5.98 -3.40
C GLN A 166 12.93 -4.66 -4.02
N GLU A 167 14.11 -4.62 -4.64
CA GLU A 167 14.60 -3.42 -5.35
C GLU A 167 13.76 -3.08 -6.58
N THR A 168 13.35 -4.11 -7.33
CA THR A 168 12.46 -3.97 -8.49
C THR A 168 11.12 -3.39 -8.08
N VAL A 169 10.61 -3.81 -6.92
CA VAL A 169 9.37 -3.30 -6.35
C VAL A 169 9.48 -1.84 -5.94
N LYS A 170 10.59 -1.45 -5.30
CA LYS A 170 10.84 -0.07 -4.87
C LYS A 170 10.97 0.91 -6.04
N THR A 171 11.48 0.45 -7.18
CA THR A 171 11.78 1.28 -8.36
C THR A 171 10.70 1.24 -9.44
N TYR A 172 9.70 0.35 -9.31
CA TYR A 172 8.66 0.18 -10.32
C TYR A 172 7.72 1.39 -10.41
N ALA A 173 7.66 2.01 -11.59
CA ALA A 173 6.68 3.02 -11.93
C ALA A 173 5.38 2.35 -12.41
N PRO A 174 4.23 2.56 -11.72
CA PRO A 174 2.97 1.97 -12.14
C PRO A 174 2.57 2.40 -13.55
N ASN A 175 2.14 1.44 -14.37
CA ASN A 175 1.57 1.70 -15.68
C ASN A 175 0.52 0.63 -16.01
N ASP A 176 -0.28 0.91 -17.05
CA ASP A 176 -1.42 0.06 -17.45
C ASP A 176 -1.01 -1.36 -17.88
N SER A 177 0.28 -1.61 -18.12
CA SER A 177 0.77 -2.90 -18.57
C SER A 177 0.53 -4.01 -17.54
N LEU A 178 0.59 -3.70 -16.24
CA LEU A 178 0.31 -4.69 -15.19
C LEU A 178 -1.14 -5.14 -15.22
N GLU A 179 -2.09 -4.19 -15.27
CA GLU A 179 -3.51 -4.51 -15.32
C GLU A 179 -3.87 -5.27 -16.62
N ASN A 180 -3.29 -4.86 -17.75
CA ASN A 180 -3.47 -5.54 -19.02
C ASN A 180 -2.93 -6.98 -18.99
N ALA A 181 -1.74 -7.20 -18.43
CA ALA A 181 -1.18 -8.53 -18.32
C ALA A 181 -1.98 -9.44 -17.38
N VAL A 182 -2.52 -8.92 -16.27
CA VAL A 182 -3.45 -9.65 -15.40
C VAL A 182 -4.71 -10.07 -16.16
N LYS A 183 -5.30 -9.17 -16.97
CA LYS A 183 -6.47 -9.52 -17.82
C LYS A 183 -6.15 -10.65 -18.79
N ILE A 184 -4.96 -10.63 -19.42
CA ILE A 184 -4.52 -11.66 -20.36
C ILE A 184 -4.32 -13.01 -19.64
N ILE A 185 -3.60 -13.04 -18.51
CA ILE A 185 -3.39 -14.28 -17.73
C ILE A 185 -4.73 -14.85 -17.25
N ASN A 186 -5.65 -14.02 -16.76
CA ASN A 186 -6.94 -14.52 -16.27
C ASN A 186 -7.75 -15.21 -17.38
N LYS A 187 -7.69 -14.68 -18.61
CA LYS A 187 -8.38 -15.20 -19.79
C LYS A 187 -7.68 -16.42 -20.40
N ASN A 188 -6.37 -16.36 -20.58
CA ASN A 188 -5.62 -17.33 -21.39
C ASN A 188 -4.76 -18.29 -20.56
N LYS A 189 -4.59 -18.03 -19.26
CA LYS A 189 -3.69 -18.73 -18.33
C LYS A 189 -2.19 -18.58 -18.61
N TYR A 190 -1.82 -17.75 -19.59
CA TYR A 190 -0.44 -17.36 -19.87
C TYR A 190 -0.38 -15.92 -20.38
N VAL A 191 0.80 -15.30 -20.32
CA VAL A 191 1.12 -14.03 -20.96
C VAL A 191 2.55 -14.06 -21.48
N VAL A 192 2.79 -13.43 -22.62
CA VAL A 192 4.13 -13.19 -23.16
C VAL A 192 4.39 -11.70 -23.13
N ILE A 193 5.50 -11.29 -22.51
CA ILE A 193 5.86 -9.88 -22.35
C ILE A 193 6.99 -9.57 -23.34
N SER A 194 6.66 -8.88 -24.43
CA SER A 194 7.60 -8.49 -25.48
C SER A 194 7.84 -6.98 -25.49
N GLY A 195 9.02 -6.54 -25.94
CA GLY A 195 9.39 -5.13 -26.00
C GLY A 195 10.90 -4.90 -26.08
N ILE A 196 11.32 -3.67 -26.33
CA ILE A 196 12.74 -3.32 -26.47
C ILE A 196 13.55 -3.61 -25.19
N PRO A 197 14.86 -3.87 -25.30
CA PRO A 197 15.74 -4.01 -24.13
C PRO A 197 15.64 -2.80 -23.19
N GLY A 198 15.69 -3.03 -21.88
CA GLY A 198 15.65 -1.96 -20.86
C GLY A 198 14.26 -1.37 -20.57
N ILE A 199 13.20 -1.73 -21.30
CA ILE A 199 11.84 -1.18 -21.07
C ILE A 199 11.14 -1.70 -19.79
N GLY A 200 11.77 -2.62 -19.04
CA GLY A 200 11.21 -3.19 -17.82
C GLY A 200 10.32 -4.43 -18.02
N LYS A 201 10.61 -5.28 -19.01
CA LYS A 201 9.88 -6.54 -19.24
C LYS A 201 9.98 -7.50 -18.06
N SER A 202 11.20 -7.85 -17.65
CA SER A 202 11.45 -8.76 -16.52
C SER A 202 10.93 -8.15 -15.21
N THR A 203 11.00 -6.82 -15.08
CA THR A 203 10.36 -6.08 -13.98
C THR A 203 8.83 -6.28 -13.94
N LEU A 204 8.15 -6.15 -15.09
CA LEU A 204 6.71 -6.40 -15.19
C LEU A 204 6.36 -7.87 -14.89
N ALA A 205 7.19 -8.80 -15.37
CA ALA A 205 7.00 -10.23 -15.13
C ALA A 205 7.08 -10.57 -13.64
N LYS A 206 8.11 -10.08 -12.95
CA LYS A 206 8.26 -10.22 -11.48
C LYS A 206 7.07 -9.61 -10.72
N MET A 207 6.57 -8.46 -11.17
CA MET A 207 5.37 -7.83 -10.58
C MET A 207 4.10 -8.66 -10.74
N LEU A 208 3.94 -9.37 -11.85
CA LEU A 208 2.81 -10.28 -12.05
C LEU A 208 2.87 -11.49 -11.13
N CYS A 209 4.04 -12.09 -10.98
CA CYS A 209 4.24 -13.19 -10.03
C CYS A 209 3.87 -12.74 -8.62
N TYR A 210 4.33 -11.55 -8.22
CA TYR A 210 3.95 -10.97 -6.95
C TYR A 210 2.42 -10.77 -6.81
N HIS A 211 1.75 -10.23 -7.84
CA HIS A 211 0.30 -10.01 -7.85
C HIS A 211 -0.49 -11.30 -7.59
N TYR A 212 -0.10 -12.43 -8.17
CA TYR A 212 -0.84 -13.68 -8.05
C TYR A 212 -0.49 -14.49 -6.79
N ILE A 213 0.75 -14.42 -6.31
CA ILE A 213 1.13 -14.96 -4.99
C ILE A 213 0.31 -14.26 -3.89
N LYS A 214 0.17 -12.93 -4.00
CA LYS A 214 -0.61 -12.05 -3.11
C LYS A 214 -2.07 -12.46 -2.96
N ASN A 215 -2.74 -12.84 -4.05
CA ASN A 215 -4.17 -13.13 -4.03
C ASN A 215 -4.52 -14.54 -3.49
N HIS A 216 -3.53 -15.34 -3.07
CA HIS A 216 -3.70 -16.76 -2.70
C HIS A 216 -4.27 -17.64 -3.83
N ASP A 217 -4.25 -17.16 -5.07
CA ASP A 217 -4.76 -17.91 -6.22
C ASP A 217 -3.81 -19.05 -6.63
N PHE A 218 -2.55 -18.97 -6.20
CA PHE A 218 -1.48 -19.91 -6.54
C PHE A 218 -0.63 -20.27 -5.30
N GLU A 219 -0.27 -21.55 -5.25
CA GLU A 219 0.36 -22.26 -4.14
C GLU A 219 1.86 -22.46 -4.31
N ASP A 220 2.37 -22.35 -5.54
CA ASP A 220 3.79 -22.54 -5.86
C ASP A 220 4.23 -21.55 -6.94
N PHE A 221 5.48 -21.12 -6.86
CA PHE A 221 6.13 -20.27 -7.86
C PHE A 221 7.43 -20.92 -8.31
N VAL A 222 7.59 -21.05 -9.62
CA VAL A 222 8.76 -21.65 -10.24
C VAL A 222 9.34 -20.67 -11.25
N TYR A 223 10.54 -20.21 -10.98
CA TYR A 223 11.34 -19.45 -11.92
C TYR A 223 12.19 -20.41 -12.75
N ILE A 224 12.14 -20.29 -14.07
CA ILE A 224 12.83 -21.20 -14.98
C ILE A 224 13.86 -20.39 -15.74
N THR A 225 15.13 -20.74 -15.55
CA THR A 225 16.26 -20.08 -16.19
C THR A 225 16.77 -20.81 -17.43
N ASP A 226 16.64 -22.14 -17.45
CA ASP A 226 17.34 -22.96 -18.45
C ASP A 226 16.40 -23.57 -19.50
N SER A 227 15.44 -24.41 -19.08
CA SER A 227 14.67 -25.19 -20.05
C SER A 227 13.27 -25.57 -19.58
N ILE A 228 12.39 -25.88 -20.54
CA ILE A 228 11.06 -26.44 -20.27
C ILE A 228 11.14 -27.75 -19.47
N GLY A 229 12.24 -28.50 -19.54
CA GLY A 229 12.45 -29.71 -18.75
C GLY A 229 12.43 -29.47 -17.23
N GLU A 230 12.89 -28.31 -16.79
CA GLU A 230 12.82 -27.87 -15.38
C GLU A 230 11.36 -27.57 -14.97
N ALA A 231 10.58 -26.96 -15.87
CA ALA A 231 9.15 -26.74 -15.66
C ALA A 231 8.40 -28.06 -15.43
N ILE A 232 8.69 -29.05 -16.27
CA ILE A 232 8.01 -30.35 -16.24
C ILE A 232 8.38 -31.12 -14.97
N SER A 233 9.64 -31.10 -14.55
CA SER A 233 10.10 -31.85 -13.36
C SER A 233 9.60 -31.24 -12.04
N THR A 234 9.29 -29.94 -12.03
CA THR A 234 8.78 -29.21 -10.85
C THR A 234 7.25 -29.10 -10.81
N TYR A 235 6.56 -29.52 -11.88
CA TYR A 235 5.11 -29.49 -11.98
C TYR A 235 4.46 -30.46 -10.98
N LYS A 236 3.45 -29.97 -10.27
CA LYS A 236 2.66 -30.67 -9.27
C LYS A 236 1.18 -30.50 -9.62
N GLU A 237 0.59 -31.55 -10.16
CA GLU A 237 -0.80 -31.56 -10.64
C GLU A 237 -1.83 -31.14 -9.58
N SER A 238 -1.55 -31.44 -8.30
CA SER A 238 -2.45 -31.08 -7.18
C SER A 238 -2.37 -29.63 -6.73
N LYS A 239 -1.52 -28.79 -7.35
CA LYS A 239 -1.27 -27.41 -6.92
C LYS A 239 -1.49 -26.43 -8.06
N ARG A 240 -1.98 -25.24 -7.71
CA ARG A 240 -1.99 -24.10 -8.64
C ARG A 240 -0.61 -23.45 -8.64
N GLN A 241 0.14 -23.55 -9.74
CA GLN A 241 1.52 -23.06 -9.82
C GLN A 241 1.67 -21.94 -10.85
N ILE A 242 2.59 -21.01 -10.62
CA ILE A 242 2.99 -19.97 -11.56
C ILE A 242 4.39 -20.29 -12.06
N PHE A 243 4.55 -20.29 -13.38
CA PHE A 243 5.84 -20.47 -14.03
C PHE A 243 6.27 -19.16 -14.69
N LEU A 244 7.44 -18.66 -14.33
CA LEU A 244 8.06 -17.50 -14.97
C LEU A 244 9.27 -17.97 -15.79
N PHE A 245 9.19 -17.75 -17.10
CA PHE A 245 10.27 -17.97 -18.04
C PHE A 245 10.88 -16.61 -18.40
N ASP A 246 12.16 -16.38 -18.09
CA ASP A 246 12.90 -15.18 -18.53
C ASP A 246 13.89 -15.58 -19.63
N ASP A 247 13.97 -14.79 -20.71
CA ASP A 247 14.92 -14.94 -21.83
C ASP A 247 15.04 -16.32 -22.54
N PHE A 248 13.99 -17.15 -22.51
CA PHE A 248 13.96 -18.49 -23.13
C PHE A 248 14.11 -18.54 -24.67
N LEU A 249 13.83 -17.44 -25.39
CA LEU A 249 13.87 -17.44 -26.86
C LEU A 249 15.28 -17.32 -27.45
N GLY A 250 16.32 -17.16 -26.61
CA GLY A 250 17.71 -16.98 -27.03
C GLY A 250 18.55 -18.26 -27.08
N SER A 251 18.09 -19.37 -26.50
CA SER A 251 18.74 -20.67 -26.62
C SER A 251 18.25 -21.38 -27.87
N ASN A 252 19.13 -21.56 -28.85
CA ASN A 252 18.84 -22.34 -30.06
C ASN A 252 18.45 -23.77 -29.65
N PHE A 253 17.16 -24.11 -29.79
CA PHE A 253 16.61 -25.47 -29.67
C PHE A 253 16.99 -26.37 -30.87
N LEU A 254 18.18 -26.16 -31.45
CA LEU A 254 18.73 -26.94 -32.55
C LEU A 254 20.06 -27.55 -32.11
N GLU A 255 19.99 -28.51 -31.20
CA GLU A 255 20.89 -29.67 -31.13
C GLU A 255 20.25 -30.81 -30.31
#